data_AF-A0A5K1CTX0-F1
#
_entry.id   AF-A0A5K1CTX0-F1
#
_cell.length_a   1.000
_cell.length_b   1.000
_cell.length_c   1.000
_cell.angle_alpha   90.00
_cell.angle_beta   90.00
_cell.angle_gamma   90.00
#
_symmetry.space_group_name_H-M   'P 1'
#
loop_
_entity.id
_entity.type
_entity.pdbx_description
1 polymer ?
#
loop_
_entity_poly.entity_id
_entity_poly.type
_entity_poly.pdbx_seq_one_letter_code
_entity_poly.pdbx_strand_id
1 'polypeptide(L)' 'RSSAPSGRPCSGIDFDMEGGSPTYYDDLARYLMAYSTADHTVLLTAAPQCPYPDCWLGAAISTGFFDI' A
#
# COMPACT_ATOMS: atom_id res chain seq x y z
N ARG A 1 16.25 15.73 -0.52
CA ARG A 1 16.68 14.46 0.10
C ARG A 1 15.57 14.06 1.06
N SER A 2 14.88 12.95 0.84
CA SER A 2 13.83 12.50 1.76
C SER A 2 14.47 12.09 3.09
N SER A 3 13.96 12.62 4.20
CA SER A 3 14.36 12.25 5.55
C SER A 3 13.49 11.09 6.01
N ALA A 4 14.11 9.95 6.36
CA ALA A 4 13.42 8.94 7.14
C ALA A 4 13.27 9.47 8.58
N PRO A 5 12.04 9.67 9.10
CA PRO A 5 11.82 10.24 10.42
C PRO A 5 12.52 9.46 11.54
N SER A 6 12.68 8.15 11.37
CA SER A 6 13.31 7.24 12.32
C SER A 6 14.80 6.97 12.02
N GLY A 7 15.37 7.52 10.94
CA GLY A 7 16.73 7.21 10.49
C GLY A 7 16.94 5.78 9.97
N ARG A 8 15.89 4.94 9.96
CA ARG A 8 15.90 3.57 9.43
C ARG A 8 15.03 3.49 8.17
N PRO A 9 15.44 2.72 7.15
CA PRO A 9 14.56 2.42 6.02
C PRO A 9 13.34 1.63 6.51
N CYS A 10 12.15 2.03 6.11
CA CYS A 10 10.93 1.23 6.29
C CYS A 10 10.82 0.26 5.10
N SER A 11 10.59 -1.03 5.39
CA SER A 11 10.41 -2.07 4.37
C SER A 11 8.95 -2.34 4.04
N GLY A 12 8.01 -1.74 4.77
CA GLY A 12 6.58 -1.99 4.61
C GLY A 12 5.74 -0.73 4.71
N ILE A 13 4.60 -0.75 4.02
CA ILE A 13 3.62 0.34 3.96
C ILE A 13 2.24 -0.28 4.12
N ASP A 14 1.50 0.21 5.11
CA ASP A 14 0.14 -0.25 5.42
C ASP A 14 -0.89 0.76 4.91
N PHE A 15 -1.88 0.26 4.17
CA PHE A 15 -2.97 1.05 3.62
C PHE A 15 -4.17 0.92 4.56
N ASP A 16 -4.22 1.81 5.54
CA ASP A 16 -5.33 1.94 6.50
C ASP A 16 -6.22 3.12 6.11
N MET A 17 -7.02 2.92 5.07
CA MET A 17 -7.89 3.96 4.53
C MET A 17 -9.28 3.88 5.15
N GLU A 18 -9.59 4.82 6.03
CA GLU A 18 -10.88 4.86 6.77
C GLU A 18 -11.88 5.90 6.23
N GLY A 19 -11.50 6.69 5.23
CA GLY A 19 -12.32 7.76 4.68
C GLY A 19 -11.63 8.55 3.57
N GLY A 20 -12.39 9.34 2.81
CA GLY A 20 -11.85 10.24 1.77
C GLY A 20 -12.32 9.88 0.37
N SER A 21 -11.40 9.81 -0.59
CA SER A 21 -11.68 9.38 -1.96
C SER A 21 -11.07 8.01 -2.19
N PRO A 22 -11.78 7.04 -2.81
CA PRO A 22 -11.26 5.69 -3.05
C PRO A 22 -10.34 5.58 -4.30
N THR A 23 -9.98 6.71 -4.89
CA THR A 23 -9.30 6.79 -6.18
C THR A 23 -7.78 6.75 -6.03
N TYR A 24 -7.10 6.10 -6.99
CA TYR A 24 -5.63 6.10 -7.17
C TYR A 24 -4.80 5.27 -6.19
N TYR A 25 -5.42 4.55 -5.24
CA TYR A 25 -4.67 3.64 -4.36
C TYR A 25 -4.09 2.44 -5.10
N ASP A 26 -4.70 2.04 -6.22
CA ASP A 26 -4.17 1.02 -7.12
C ASP A 26 -2.93 1.52 -7.88
N ASP A 27 -2.94 2.76 -8.34
CA ASP A 27 -1.77 3.39 -8.94
C ASP A 27 -0.65 3.56 -7.90
N LEU A 28 -0.99 4.03 -6.69
CA LEU A 28 -0.03 4.13 -5.60
C LEU A 28 0.60 2.77 -5.28
N ALA A 29 -0.19 1.70 -5.19
CA ALA A 29 0.31 0.34 -4.96
C ALA A 29 1.29 -0.11 -6.07
N ARG A 30 0.95 0.14 -7.35
CA ARG A 30 1.85 -0.12 -8.49
C ARG A 30 3.17 0.64 -8.37
N TYR A 31 3.08 1.93 -8.09
CA TYR A 31 4.26 2.78 -7.97
C TYR A 31 5.17 2.36 -6.82
N LEU A 32 4.59 1.99 -5.67
CA LEU A 32 5.36 1.53 -4.52
C LEU A 32 6.02 0.17 -4.78
N MET A 33 5.30 -0.79 -5.36
CA MET A 33 5.88 -2.09 -5.71
C MET A 33 7.00 -2.00 -6.73
N ALA A 34 6.97 -1.00 -7.63
CA ALA A 34 8.06 -0.77 -8.58
C ALA A 34 9.41 -0.42 -7.92
N TYR A 35 9.41 -0.02 -6.64
CA TYR A 35 10.64 0.17 -5.85
C TYR A 35 11.17 -1.12 -5.21
N SER A 36 10.42 -2.22 -5.28
CA SER A 36 10.87 -3.52 -4.81
C SER A 36 12.02 -4.04 -5.69
N THR A 37 13.11 -4.46 -5.05
CA THR A 37 14.31 -5.00 -5.69
C THR A 37 14.71 -6.31 -5.01
N ALA A 38 15.66 -7.05 -5.60
CA ALA A 38 16.15 -8.31 -5.03
C ALA A 38 16.75 -8.14 -3.61
N ASP A 39 17.40 -7.00 -3.34
CA ASP A 39 18.04 -6.71 -2.05
C ASP A 39 17.13 -5.92 -1.09
N HIS A 40 15.99 -5.45 -1.57
CA HIS A 40 15.05 -4.66 -0.78
C HIS A 40 13.62 -4.89 -1.27
N THR A 41 12.92 -5.78 -0.57
CA THR A 41 11.50 -6.05 -0.81
C THR A 41 10.63 -4.97 -0.16
N VAL A 42 9.70 -4.42 -0.93
CA VAL A 42 8.60 -3.60 -0.42
C VAL A 42 7.45 -4.52 -0.07
N LEU A 43 6.95 -4.43 1.16
CA LEU A 43 5.76 -5.13 1.63
C LEU A 43 4.58 -4.16 1.66
N LEU A 44 3.47 -4.53 1.02
CA LEU A 44 2.24 -3.76 1.07
C LEU A 44 1.17 -4.54 1.82
N THR A 45 0.61 -3.93 2.87
CA THR A 45 -0.53 -4.47 3.61
C THR A 45 -1.73 -3.54 3.49
N ALA A 46 -2.93 -4.08 3.67
CA ALA A 46 -4.17 -3.34 3.63
C ALA A 46 -5.02 -3.70 4.84
N ALA A 47 -5.70 -2.70 5.42
CA ALA A 47 -6.70 -2.87 6.46
C ALA A 47 -8.10 -2.60 5.88
N PRO A 48 -8.66 -3.50 5.04
CA PRO A 48 -10.00 -3.31 4.48
C PRO A 48 -11.06 -3.34 5.59
N GLN A 49 -12.13 -2.60 5.36
CA GLN A 49 -13.35 -2.68 6.16
C GLN A 49 -14.06 -4.02 5.95
N CYS A 50 -14.93 -4.36 6.90
CA CYS A 50 -15.69 -5.62 6.85
C CYS A 50 -16.55 -5.82 5.58
N PRO A 51 -17.21 -4.80 4.98
CA PRO A 51 -18.03 -4.99 3.79
C PRO A 51 -17.18 -5.27 2.54
N TYR A 52 -17.53 -6.32 1.78
CA TYR A 52 -16.83 -6.70 0.54
C TYR A 52 -17.66 -6.36 -0.72
N PRO A 53 -17.07 -5.74 -1.76
CA PRO A 53 -15.69 -5.24 -1.79
C PRO A 53 -15.52 -4.00 -0.90
N ASP A 54 -14.31 -3.81 -0.37
CA ASP A 54 -13.99 -2.65 0.45
C ASP A 54 -14.16 -1.36 -0.35
N CYS A 55 -14.81 -0.35 0.26
CA CYS A 55 -15.18 0.87 -0.44
C CYS A 55 -14.01 1.82 -0.71
N TRP A 56 -12.88 1.66 -0.02
CA TRP A 56 -11.70 2.52 -0.14
C TRP A 56 -10.56 1.87 -0.90
N LEU A 57 -10.31 0.60 -0.61
CA LEU A 57 -9.16 -0.19 -1.04
C LEU A 57 -9.54 -1.28 -2.04
N GLY A 58 -10.81 -1.46 -2.37
CA GLY A 58 -11.25 -2.52 -3.30
C GLY A 58 -10.47 -2.53 -4.62
N ALA A 59 -10.26 -1.35 -5.22
CA ALA A 59 -9.44 -1.20 -6.44
C ALA A 59 -7.96 -1.56 -6.20
N ALA A 60 -7.38 -1.10 -5.09
CA ALA A 60 -5.99 -1.37 -4.74
C ALA A 60 -5.75 -2.86 -4.46
N ILE A 61 -6.60 -3.50 -3.66
CA ILE A 61 -6.52 -4.93 -3.34
C ILE A 61 -6.65 -5.76 -4.63
N SER A 62 -7.51 -5.36 -5.57
CA SER A 62 -7.68 -6.06 -6.85
C SER A 62 -6.43 -6.11 -7.73
N THR A 63 -5.41 -5.29 -7.44
CA THR A 63 -4.12 -5.33 -8.16
C THR A 63 -3.29 -6.57 -7.85
N GLY A 64 -3.53 -7.24 -6.71
CA GLY A 64 -2.77 -8.41 -6.27
C GLY A 64 -1.38 -8.09 -5.72
N PHE A 65 -1.08 -6.82 -5.41
CA PHE A 65 0.21 -6.41 -4.83
C PHE A 65 0.29 -6.48 -3.31
N PHE A 66 -0.82 -6.78 -2.63
CA PHE A 66 -0.89 -6.79 -1.18
C PHE A 66 -0.60 -8.18 -0.62
N ASP A 67 0.34 -8.24 0.32
CA ASP A 67 0.67 -9.42 1.13
C ASP A 67 -0.32 -9.50 2.31
N ILE A 68 -1.56 -9.90 2.04
CA ILE A 68 -2.63 -10.02 3.05
C ILE A 68 -2.45 -11.22 3.99
#